data_AF-A0A5C7IY90-F1
#
_entry.id   AF-A0A5C7IY90-F1
#
_cell.length_a   1.000
_cell.length_b   1.000
_cell.length_c   1.000
_cell.angle_alpha   90.00
_cell.angle_beta   90.00
_cell.angle_gamma   90.00
#
_symmetry.space_group_name_H-M   'P 1'
#
loop_
_entity.id
_entity.type
_entity.pdbx_description
1 polymer ?
#
loop_
_entity_poly.entity_id
_entity_poly.type
_entity_poly.pdbx_seq_one_letter_code
_entity_poly.pdbx_strand_id
1 'polypeptide(L)'
;MIFWMILFQAREAYYSGKPLIVDDMFDRVEMKLRWYGSKSVVKYPRCSIRRQSTYSDAEDDLSQVFALASIWILIFAFGSSICLVPIICTIGLAYQDTLGPATSIGSQANVLTFLASVNGILFTVLGSIIGYPVASSSVRVLQGLWRKDLVALKGACPNCGEEVFAFVKSDQPNNSPHRADCHVCESLLEFRTKVEQSNSRLGRQWVYGRIYLLSRRGRNRYQR
;
A
#
# COMPACT_ATOMS: atom_id res chain seq x y z
N MET A 1 18.62 18.79 -18.84
CA MET A 1 18.45 20.08 -19.56
C MET A 1 17.75 19.91 -20.91
N ILE A 2 18.27 19.06 -21.81
CA ILE A 2 17.71 18.85 -23.18
C ILE A 2 16.23 18.41 -23.15
N PHE A 3 15.87 17.42 -22.34
CA PHE A 3 14.47 16.94 -22.25
C PHE A 3 13.48 18.02 -21.80
N TRP A 4 13.89 18.93 -20.90
CA TRP A 4 13.04 20.03 -20.45
C TRP A 4 12.78 21.03 -21.59
N MET A 5 13.81 21.35 -22.37
CA MET A 5 13.69 22.21 -23.55
C MET A 5 12.74 21.62 -24.59
N ILE A 6 12.82 20.31 -24.84
CA ILE A 6 11.91 19.60 -25.77
C ILE A 6 10.46 19.66 -25.25
N LEU A 7 10.23 19.38 -23.96
CA LEU A 7 8.88 19.44 -23.37
C LEU A 7 8.32 20.86 -23.42
N PHE A 8 9.14 21.88 -23.16
CA PHE A 8 8.73 23.28 -23.23
C PHE A 8 8.33 23.67 -24.66
N GLN A 9 9.17 23.37 -25.66
CA GLN A 9 8.84 23.67 -27.06
C GLN A 9 7.61 22.90 -27.56
N ALA A 10 7.50 21.62 -27.22
CA ALA A 10 6.32 20.81 -27.57
C ALA A 10 5.04 21.38 -26.95
N ARG A 11 5.13 21.90 -25.73
CA ARG A 11 4.01 22.54 -25.02
C ARG A 11 3.58 23.85 -25.68
N GLU A 12 4.52 24.72 -26.02
CA GLU A 12 4.25 25.97 -26.77
C GLU A 12 3.64 25.69 -28.14
N ALA A 13 4.16 24.68 -28.86
CA ALA A 13 3.61 24.23 -30.14
C ALA A 13 2.18 23.70 -30.02
N TYR A 14 1.88 22.97 -28.95
CA TYR A 14 0.53 22.48 -28.66
C TYR A 14 -0.44 23.64 -28.38
N TYR A 15 -0.05 24.63 -27.56
CA TYR A 15 -0.90 25.79 -27.26
C TYR A 15 -1.07 26.75 -28.43
N SER A 16 -0.10 26.82 -29.34
CA SER A 16 -0.19 27.61 -30.58
C SER A 16 -1.01 26.91 -31.68
N GLY A 17 -1.57 25.73 -31.41
CA GLY A 17 -2.45 25.01 -32.34
C GLY A 17 -1.71 24.26 -33.46
N LYS A 18 -0.38 24.12 -33.36
CA LYS A 18 0.47 23.40 -34.33
C LYS A 18 1.28 22.32 -33.61
N PRO A 19 0.67 21.18 -33.23
CA PRO A 19 1.37 20.14 -32.48
C PRO A 19 2.54 19.57 -33.31
N LEU A 20 3.76 19.69 -32.77
CA LEU A 20 4.98 19.12 -33.38
C LEU A 20 5.13 17.61 -33.11
N ILE A 21 4.44 17.12 -32.09
CA ILE A 21 4.57 15.76 -31.56
C ILE A 21 3.16 15.23 -31.29
N VAL A 22 2.94 13.94 -31.54
CA VAL A 22 1.67 13.24 -31.26
C VAL A 22 1.45 13.13 -29.74
N ASP A 23 0.20 13.17 -29.29
CA ASP A 23 -0.18 13.12 -27.87
C ASP A 23 0.49 11.97 -27.09
N ASP A 24 0.68 10.80 -27.71
CA ASP A 24 1.28 9.62 -27.09
C ASP A 24 2.79 9.79 -26.82
N MET A 25 3.51 10.38 -27.76
CA MET A 25 4.92 10.73 -27.61
C MET A 25 5.11 11.83 -26.59
N PHE A 26 4.19 12.79 -26.52
CA PHE A 26 4.19 13.83 -25.48
C PHE A 26 4.00 13.22 -24.08
N ASP A 27 2.98 12.36 -23.90
CA ASP A 27 2.74 11.61 -22.66
C ASP A 27 3.99 10.80 -22.24
N ARG A 28 4.69 10.18 -23.20
CA ARG A 28 5.91 9.40 -22.93
C ARG A 28 7.09 10.27 -22.46
N VAL A 29 7.30 11.44 -23.08
CA VAL A 29 8.35 12.39 -22.66
C VAL A 29 8.03 12.94 -21.27
N GLU A 30 6.77 13.25 -21.01
CA GLU A 30 6.28 13.70 -19.71
C GLU A 30 6.55 12.64 -18.62
N MET A 31 6.21 11.38 -18.88
CA MET A 31 6.48 10.27 -17.95
C MET A 31 7.98 10.11 -17.67
N LYS A 32 8.85 10.16 -18.69
CA LYS A 32 10.30 10.09 -18.47
C LYS A 32 10.81 11.22 -17.59
N LEU A 33 10.35 12.45 -17.81
CA LEU A 33 10.76 13.60 -16.99
C LEU A 33 10.28 13.49 -15.53
N ARG A 34 9.11 12.88 -15.29
CA ARG A 34 8.65 12.53 -13.93
C ARG A 34 9.53 11.49 -13.28
N TRP A 35 9.91 10.45 -14.01
CA TRP A 35 10.83 9.43 -13.53
C TRP A 35 12.19 10.02 -13.11
N TYR A 36 12.66 11.06 -13.82
CA TYR A 36 13.86 11.82 -13.44
C TYR A 36 13.64 12.80 -12.27
N GLY A 37 12.46 12.85 -11.65
CA GLY A 37 12.16 13.69 -10.48
C GLY A 37 11.99 15.17 -10.79
N SER A 38 11.70 15.54 -12.04
CA SER A 38 11.55 16.96 -12.41
C SER A 38 10.23 17.55 -11.87
N LYS A 39 10.33 18.50 -10.92
CA LYS A 39 9.18 19.24 -10.37
C LYS A 39 8.36 19.99 -11.42
N SER A 40 8.93 20.27 -12.59
CA SER A 40 8.28 20.99 -13.69
C SER A 40 7.14 20.20 -14.37
N VAL A 41 6.95 18.92 -14.01
CA VAL A 41 5.97 18.03 -14.65
C VAL A 41 4.76 17.73 -13.76
N VAL A 42 4.77 18.18 -12.50
CA VAL A 42 3.61 18.07 -11.62
C VAL A 42 2.55 19.05 -12.11
N LYS A 43 1.42 18.56 -12.62
CA LYS A 43 0.34 19.42 -13.09
C LYS A 43 -0.70 19.55 -11.96
N TYR A 44 -0.87 20.79 -11.51
CA TYR A 44 -2.04 21.26 -10.77
C TYR A 44 -3.35 20.95 -11.53
N PRO A 45 -4.52 20.98 -10.87
CA PRO A 45 -5.79 20.56 -11.47
C PRO A 45 -6.03 21.18 -12.85
N ARG A 46 -6.28 20.31 -13.83
CA ARG A 46 -6.55 20.70 -15.23
C ARG A 46 -7.92 20.26 -15.67
N CYS A 47 -8.54 21.03 -16.55
CA CYS A 47 -9.72 20.63 -17.28
C CYS A 47 -9.32 19.81 -18.51
N SER A 48 -9.78 18.55 -18.60
CA SER A 48 -9.73 17.81 -19.85
C SER A 48 -10.88 18.26 -20.74
N ILE A 49 -10.59 18.98 -21.83
CA ILE A 49 -11.61 19.40 -22.81
C ILE A 49 -12.31 18.17 -23.43
N ARG A 50 -11.55 17.12 -23.76
CA ARG A 50 -12.07 15.90 -24.40
C ARG A 50 -13.00 15.08 -23.50
N ARG A 51 -12.74 15.07 -22.18
CA ARG A 51 -13.59 14.35 -21.19
C ARG A 51 -14.56 15.26 -20.45
N GLN A 52 -14.50 16.57 -20.65
CA GLN A 52 -15.26 17.57 -19.89
C GLN A 52 -15.15 17.38 -18.36
N SER A 53 -13.99 16.92 -17.88
CA SER A 53 -13.75 16.60 -16.47
C SER A 53 -12.45 17.22 -16.00
N THR A 54 -12.42 17.72 -14.77
CA THR A 54 -11.18 18.14 -14.12
C THR A 54 -10.40 16.93 -13.61
N TYR A 55 -9.08 16.98 -13.70
CA TYR A 55 -8.21 15.95 -13.19
C TYR A 55 -6.95 16.55 -12.58
N SER A 56 -6.37 15.84 -11.63
CA SER A 56 -5.08 16.15 -11.00
C SER A 56 -4.17 14.93 -11.08
N ASP A 57 -2.87 15.18 -11.04
CA ASP A 57 -1.88 14.12 -10.99
C ASP A 57 -1.79 13.53 -9.58
N ALA A 58 -1.54 12.23 -9.52
CA ALA A 58 -1.22 11.53 -8.28
C ALA A 58 0.09 10.76 -8.43
N GLU A 59 0.90 10.87 -7.39
CA GLU A 59 2.22 10.25 -7.27
C GLU A 59 2.15 9.07 -6.31
N ASP A 60 3.09 8.14 -6.45
CA ASP A 60 3.23 7.00 -5.56
C ASP A 60 3.81 7.45 -4.21
N ASP A 61 3.04 7.25 -3.13
CA ASP A 61 3.49 7.58 -1.78
C ASP A 61 4.10 6.36 -1.11
N LEU A 62 5.41 6.19 -1.29
CA LEU A 62 6.17 5.12 -0.64
C LEU A 62 6.11 5.22 0.88
N SER A 63 6.03 6.42 1.46
CA SER A 63 6.04 6.61 2.91
C SER A 63 4.81 5.99 3.56
N GLN A 64 3.65 6.15 2.92
CA GLN A 64 2.40 5.56 3.38
C GLN A 64 2.40 4.03 3.26
N VAL A 65 2.99 3.47 2.19
CA VAL A 65 3.15 2.03 2.03
C VAL A 65 4.09 1.45 3.10
N PHE A 66 5.20 2.14 3.39
CA PHE A 66 6.11 1.73 4.47
C PHE A 66 5.46 1.82 5.84
N ALA A 67 4.65 2.85 6.10
CA ALA A 67 3.89 2.97 7.35
C ALA A 67 2.85 1.84 7.50
N LEU A 68 2.13 1.51 6.43
CA LEU A 68 1.22 0.38 6.43
C LEU A 68 1.98 -0.93 6.68
N ALA A 69 3.11 -1.14 6.00
CA ALA A 69 3.94 -2.32 6.19
C ALA A 69 4.47 -2.44 7.63
N SER A 70 4.95 -1.35 8.22
CA SER A 70 5.49 -1.37 9.59
C SER A 70 4.41 -1.72 10.62
N ILE A 71 3.20 -1.19 10.48
CA ILE A 71 2.05 -1.55 11.34
C ILE A 71 1.74 -3.04 11.21
N TRP A 72 1.67 -3.59 10.00
CA TRP A 72 1.39 -5.01 9.80
C TRP A 72 2.53 -5.93 10.27
N ILE A 73 3.79 -5.49 10.18
CA ILE A 73 4.94 -6.19 10.75
C ILE A 73 4.83 -6.25 12.28
N LEU A 74 4.41 -5.17 12.94
CA LEU A 74 4.20 -5.16 14.39
C LEU A 74 3.07 -6.10 14.81
N ILE A 75 1.95 -6.10 14.08
CA ILE A 75 0.83 -7.03 14.33
C ILE A 75 1.29 -8.48 14.14
N PHE A 76 2.06 -8.74 13.07
CA PHE A 76 2.65 -10.06 12.82
C PHE A 76 3.61 -10.48 13.95
N ALA A 77 4.50 -9.58 14.38
CA ALA A 77 5.45 -9.84 15.47
C ALA A 77 4.73 -10.13 16.79
N PHE A 78 3.69 -9.36 17.11
CA PHE A 78 2.89 -9.56 18.32
C PHE A 78 2.12 -10.89 18.27
N GLY A 79 1.44 -11.19 17.16
CA GLY A 79 0.73 -12.47 16.97
C GLY A 79 1.68 -13.67 17.01
N SER A 80 2.87 -13.54 16.41
CA SER A 80 3.92 -14.56 16.44
C SER A 80 4.50 -14.77 17.84
N SER A 81 4.73 -13.69 18.60
CA SER A 81 5.23 -13.76 19.97
C SER A 81 4.29 -14.51 20.91
N ILE A 82 2.97 -14.24 20.81
CA ILE A 82 1.95 -14.94 21.60
C ILE A 82 1.95 -16.46 21.32
N CYS A 83 2.27 -16.87 20.10
CA CYS A 83 2.43 -18.29 19.75
C CYS A 83 3.78 -18.87 20.21
N LEU A 84 4.89 -18.17 19.93
CA LEU A 84 6.24 -18.70 20.08
C LEU A 84 6.75 -18.67 21.53
N VAL A 85 6.40 -17.65 22.32
CA VAL A 85 6.91 -17.50 23.69
C VAL A 85 6.48 -18.67 24.58
N PRO A 86 5.19 -19.10 24.62
CA PRO A 86 4.79 -20.27 25.40
C PRO A 86 5.47 -21.57 24.95
N ILE A 87 5.71 -21.74 23.65
CA ILE A 87 6.38 -22.92 23.09
C ILE A 87 7.85 -22.96 23.53
N ILE A 88 8.58 -21.84 23.43
CA ILE A 88 9.98 -21.78 23.86
C ILE A 88 10.09 -21.98 25.37
N CYS A 89 9.21 -21.36 26.15
CA CYS A 89 9.19 -21.53 27.62
C CYS A 89 8.91 -22.98 28.03
N THR A 90 7.94 -23.66 27.40
CA THR A 90 7.63 -25.07 27.72
C THR A 90 8.76 -26.02 27.33
N ILE A 91 9.41 -25.82 26.18
CA ILE A 91 10.58 -26.59 25.76
C ILE A 91 11.77 -26.35 26.72
N GLY A 92 11.99 -25.10 27.12
CA GLY A 92 13.07 -24.74 28.05
C GLY A 92 12.92 -25.39 29.43
N LEU A 93 11.69 -25.44 29.96
CA LEU A 93 11.38 -26.14 31.21
C LEU A 93 11.58 -27.66 31.07
N ALA A 94 11.11 -28.25 29.96
CA ALA A 94 11.31 -29.69 29.71
C ALA A 94 12.79 -30.08 29.61
N TYR A 95 13.63 -29.21 29.05
CA TYR A 95 15.08 -29.45 28.96
C TYR A 95 15.79 -29.32 30.31
N GLN A 96 15.38 -28.36 31.14
CA GLN A 96 15.91 -28.21 32.51
C GLN A 96 15.57 -29.42 33.38
N ASP A 97 14.36 -29.97 33.26
CA ASP A 97 13.94 -31.17 34.00
C ASP A 97 14.79 -32.41 33.65
N THR A 98 15.36 -32.48 32.44
CA THR A 98 16.26 -33.57 32.02
C THR A 98 17.73 -33.38 32.43
N LEU A 99 18.14 -32.20 32.90
CA LEU A 99 19.53 -31.85 33.21
C LEU A 99 19.78 -31.36 34.66
N GLY A 100 18.72 -31.23 35.48
CA GLY A 100 18.83 -30.81 36.87
C GLY A 100 19.33 -31.91 37.82
N PRO A 101 20.35 -31.66 38.66
CA PRO A 101 20.72 -32.60 39.70
C PRO A 101 19.62 -32.66 40.76
N ALA A 102 19.26 -33.88 41.16
CA ALA A 102 18.26 -34.18 42.18
C ALA A 102 18.43 -33.31 43.43
N THR A 103 17.53 -32.35 43.64
CA THR A 103 17.29 -31.77 44.98
C THR A 103 15.88 -32.12 45.43
N SER A 104 15.85 -32.94 46.48
CA SER A 104 14.70 -33.54 47.13
C SER A 104 13.87 -32.51 47.91
N ILE A 105 12.70 -32.15 47.39
CA ILE A 105 11.54 -31.65 48.17
C ILE A 105 10.30 -32.37 47.64
N GLY A 106 10.13 -33.62 48.09
CA GLY A 106 9.05 -34.51 47.67
C GLY A 106 7.68 -34.03 48.14
N SER A 107 6.68 -34.18 47.26
CA SER A 107 5.24 -33.85 47.39
C SER A 107 4.79 -32.46 46.94
N GLN A 108 5.36 -31.35 47.41
CA GLN A 108 4.87 -30.01 47.04
C GLN A 108 5.39 -29.53 45.67
N ALA A 109 6.62 -29.94 45.30
CA ALA A 109 7.22 -29.60 44.01
C ALA A 109 6.51 -30.28 42.82
N ASN A 110 6.05 -31.53 42.98
CA ASN A 110 5.37 -32.29 41.92
C ASN A 110 3.99 -31.71 41.55
N VAL A 111 3.25 -31.16 42.53
CA VAL A 111 1.97 -30.50 42.26
C VAL A 111 2.19 -29.14 41.60
N LEU A 112 3.25 -28.42 41.98
CA LEU A 112 3.61 -27.13 41.38
C LEU A 112 4.13 -27.29 39.94
N THR A 113 4.96 -28.30 39.65
CA THR A 113 5.42 -28.61 38.28
C THR A 113 4.29 -29.15 37.41
N PHE A 114 3.36 -29.93 37.97
CA PHE A 114 2.16 -30.36 37.25
C PHE A 114 1.21 -29.18 36.94
N LEU A 115 0.96 -28.28 37.89
CA LEU A 115 0.18 -27.07 37.64
C LEU A 115 0.89 -26.13 36.65
N ALA A 116 2.22 -26.00 36.73
CA ALA A 116 2.99 -25.19 35.79
C ALA A 116 2.97 -25.77 34.36
N SER A 117 3.06 -27.09 34.21
CA SER A 117 2.98 -27.76 32.91
C SER A 117 1.57 -27.72 32.31
N VAL A 118 0.52 -27.94 33.10
CA VAL A 118 -0.88 -27.81 32.65
C VAL A 118 -1.21 -26.36 32.27
N ASN A 119 -0.77 -25.39 33.07
CA ASN A 119 -0.90 -23.97 32.73
C ASN A 119 -0.10 -23.62 31.48
N GLY A 120 1.13 -24.13 31.33
CA GLY A 120 1.96 -23.92 30.15
C GLY A 120 1.34 -24.48 28.86
N ILE A 121 0.76 -25.68 28.91
CA ILE A 121 0.03 -26.27 27.78
C ILE A 121 -1.23 -25.45 27.46
N LEU A 122 -1.98 -25.04 28.48
CA LEU A 122 -3.17 -24.20 28.30
C LEU A 122 -2.83 -22.85 27.65
N PHE A 123 -1.78 -22.17 28.12
CA PHE A 123 -1.27 -20.93 27.50
C PHE A 123 -0.76 -21.15 26.08
N THR A 124 -0.15 -22.30 25.78
CA THR A 124 0.31 -22.64 24.43
C THR A 124 -0.85 -22.87 23.48
N VAL A 125 -1.88 -23.61 23.91
CA VAL A 125 -3.08 -23.87 23.11
C VAL A 125 -3.89 -22.59 22.89
N LEU A 126 -4.17 -21.83 23.96
CA LEU A 126 -4.89 -20.56 23.87
C LEU A 126 -4.11 -19.53 23.05
N GLY A 127 -2.80 -19.42 23.27
CA GLY A 127 -1.92 -18.54 22.52
C GLY A 127 -1.89 -18.88 21.03
N SER A 128 -1.88 -20.16 20.68
CA SER A 128 -1.93 -20.60 19.27
C SER A 128 -3.28 -20.31 18.62
N ILE A 129 -4.39 -20.53 19.32
CA ILE A 129 -5.75 -20.26 18.81
C ILE A 129 -5.93 -18.77 18.49
N ILE A 130 -5.36 -17.88 19.32
CA ILE A 130 -5.51 -16.43 19.15
C ILE A 130 -4.42 -15.84 18.24
N GLY A 131 -3.17 -16.28 18.38
CA GLY A 131 -2.03 -15.72 17.66
C GLY A 131 -1.94 -16.17 16.20
N TYR A 132 -2.31 -17.41 15.88
CA TYR A 132 -2.30 -17.92 14.50
C TYR A 132 -3.21 -17.15 13.52
N PRO A 133 -4.50 -16.85 13.82
CA PRO A 133 -5.34 -16.07 12.91
C PRO A 133 -4.84 -14.64 12.73
N VAL A 134 -4.26 -14.04 13.77
CA VAL A 134 -3.65 -12.69 13.71
C VAL A 134 -2.42 -12.69 12.81
N ALA A 135 -1.51 -13.65 13.02
CA ALA A 135 -0.29 -13.78 12.22
C ALA A 135 -0.62 -14.10 10.75
N SER A 136 -1.50 -15.06 10.48
CA SER A 136 -1.86 -15.46 9.11
C SER A 136 -2.57 -14.35 8.32
N SER A 137 -3.42 -13.56 8.97
CA SER A 137 -4.05 -12.39 8.33
C SER A 137 -3.04 -11.32 7.97
N SER A 138 -2.05 -11.11 8.85
CA SER A 138 -0.98 -10.12 8.63
C SER A 138 -0.07 -10.51 7.47
N VAL A 139 0.25 -11.81 7.35
CA VAL A 139 1.04 -12.33 6.22
C VAL A 139 0.35 -12.10 4.89
N ARG A 140 -0.98 -12.26 4.81
CA ARG A 140 -1.72 -12.00 3.55
C ARG A 140 -1.60 -10.55 3.10
N VAL A 141 -1.68 -9.60 4.02
CA VAL A 141 -1.55 -8.16 3.69
C VAL A 141 -0.12 -7.82 3.31
N LEU A 142 0.86 -8.31 4.07
CA LEU A 142 2.28 -8.15 3.73
C LEU A 142 2.65 -8.78 2.39
N GLN A 143 2.05 -9.93 2.05
CA GLN A 143 2.22 -10.57 0.76
C GLN A 143 1.68 -9.71 -0.39
N GLY A 144 0.53 -9.05 -0.21
CA GLY A 144 -0.02 -8.10 -1.18
C GLY A 144 0.86 -6.86 -1.36
N LEU A 145 1.40 -6.31 -0.26
CA LEU A 145 2.37 -5.21 -0.33
C LEU A 145 3.67 -5.64 -1.03
N TRP A 146 4.15 -6.84 -0.74
CA TRP A 146 5.39 -7.38 -1.30
C TRP A 146 5.29 -7.69 -2.80
N ARG A 147 4.15 -8.21 -3.26
CA ARG A 147 3.90 -8.50 -4.67
C ARG A 147 3.76 -7.24 -5.54
N LYS A 148 3.78 -6.04 -4.92
CA LYS A 148 3.51 -4.74 -5.55
C LYS A 148 2.08 -4.62 -6.07
N ASP A 149 1.19 -5.46 -5.55
CA ASP A 149 -0.23 -5.50 -5.90
C ASP A 149 -0.97 -4.28 -5.34
N LEU A 150 -0.46 -3.66 -4.26
CA LEU A 150 -1.07 -2.50 -3.61
C LEU A 150 -0.15 -1.27 -3.72
N VAL A 151 -0.67 -0.19 -4.32
CA VAL A 151 0.04 1.09 -4.44
C VAL A 151 -0.76 2.17 -3.73
N ALA A 152 -0.10 2.93 -2.85
CA ALA A 152 -0.67 4.14 -2.28
C ALA A 152 -0.43 5.30 -3.26
N LEU A 153 -1.51 5.95 -3.67
CA LEU A 153 -1.46 7.16 -4.48
C LEU A 153 -1.79 8.37 -3.61
N LYS A 154 -0.97 9.41 -3.72
CA LYS A 154 -1.17 10.73 -3.13
C LYS A 154 -1.36 11.76 -4.22
N GLY A 155 -2.37 12.61 -4.11
CA GLY A 155 -2.58 13.73 -5.03
C GLY A 155 -3.51 14.80 -4.47
N ALA A 156 -3.62 15.94 -5.15
CA ALA A 156 -4.52 17.02 -4.74
C ALA A 156 -5.94 16.80 -5.29
N CYS A 157 -6.97 17.16 -4.53
CA CYS A 157 -8.34 17.12 -4.98
C CYS A 157 -8.54 18.15 -6.11
N PRO A 158 -9.11 17.77 -7.26
CA PRO A 158 -9.35 18.70 -8.36
C PRO A 158 -10.44 19.75 -8.10
N ASN A 159 -11.19 19.63 -7.00
CA ASN A 159 -12.25 20.57 -6.61
C ASN A 159 -11.76 21.57 -5.54
N CYS A 160 -11.26 21.09 -4.40
CA CYS A 160 -10.84 21.94 -3.28
C CYS A 160 -9.32 22.10 -3.10
N GLY A 161 -8.50 21.32 -3.83
CA GLY A 161 -7.04 21.36 -3.70
C GLY A 161 -6.46 20.55 -2.53
N GLU A 162 -7.30 19.97 -1.68
CA GLU A 162 -6.88 19.19 -0.51
C GLU A 162 -6.14 17.90 -0.86
N GLU A 163 -5.17 17.47 -0.05
CA GLU A 163 -4.45 16.21 -0.27
C GLU A 163 -5.38 14.99 -0.04
N VAL A 164 -5.47 14.12 -1.04
CA VAL A 164 -6.26 12.89 -0.99
C VAL A 164 -5.37 11.67 -1.23
N PHE A 165 -5.69 10.60 -0.50
CA PHE A 165 -4.93 9.35 -0.51
C PHE A 165 -5.86 8.20 -0.91
N ALA A 166 -5.36 7.29 -1.74
CA ALA A 166 -6.09 6.07 -2.08
C ALA A 166 -5.14 4.89 -2.27
N PHE A 167 -5.52 3.73 -1.75
CA PHE A 167 -4.84 2.47 -2.02
C PHE A 167 -5.48 1.82 -3.24
N VAL A 168 -4.74 1.73 -4.32
CA VAL A 168 -5.22 1.17 -5.60
C VAL A 168 -4.47 -0.11 -5.89
N LYS A 169 -5.20 -1.13 -6.36
CA LYS A 169 -4.59 -2.38 -6.81
C LYS A 169 -3.90 -2.20 -8.17
N SER A 170 -2.67 -2.69 -8.30
CA SER A 170 -1.83 -2.60 -9.50
C SER A 170 -2.29 -3.56 -10.60
N ASP A 171 -2.84 -4.73 -10.23
CA ASP A 171 -2.74 -5.93 -11.08
C ASP A 171 -3.85 -6.11 -12.11
N GLN A 172 -4.66 -5.08 -12.38
CA GLN A 172 -5.72 -5.25 -13.36
C GLN A 172 -5.98 -3.99 -14.18
N PRO A 173 -5.52 -3.93 -15.45
CA PRO A 173 -5.78 -2.79 -16.33
C PRO A 173 -7.28 -2.61 -16.66
N ASN A 174 -8.13 -3.58 -16.31
CA ASN A 174 -9.57 -3.61 -16.61
C ASN A 174 -10.48 -3.66 -15.37
N ASN A 175 -9.96 -3.58 -14.13
CA ASN A 175 -10.86 -3.49 -12.98
C ASN A 175 -11.46 -2.10 -12.86
N SER A 176 -12.68 -2.08 -12.31
CA SER A 176 -13.43 -0.88 -11.99
C SER A 176 -12.52 0.16 -11.34
N PRO A 177 -12.49 1.40 -11.84
CA PRO A 177 -11.61 2.42 -11.31
C PRO A 177 -11.95 2.65 -9.83
N HIS A 178 -10.92 2.81 -9.00
CA HIS A 178 -11.12 2.97 -7.56
C HIS A 178 -11.78 4.34 -7.32
N ARG A 179 -12.93 4.34 -6.64
CA ARG A 179 -13.68 5.55 -6.33
C ARG A 179 -13.61 5.84 -4.85
N ALA A 180 -13.31 7.08 -4.50
CA ALA A 180 -13.35 7.55 -3.13
C ALA A 180 -13.86 8.99 -3.11
N ASP A 181 -14.53 9.36 -2.02
CA ASP A 181 -14.99 10.72 -1.83
C ASP A 181 -13.88 11.56 -1.19
N CYS A 182 -13.79 12.83 -1.58
CA CYS A 182 -12.90 13.78 -0.93
C CYS A 182 -13.37 14.02 0.51
N HIS A 183 -12.46 13.92 1.47
CA HIS A 183 -12.77 14.07 2.89
C HIS A 183 -13.18 15.49 3.30
N VAL A 184 -12.85 16.53 2.52
CA VAL A 184 -13.24 17.93 2.78
C VAL A 184 -14.48 18.34 2.01
N CYS A 185 -14.50 18.12 0.69
CA CYS A 185 -15.57 18.65 -0.17
C CYS A 185 -16.59 17.60 -0.63
N GLU A 186 -16.46 16.35 -0.17
CA GLU A 186 -17.36 15.22 -0.50
C GLU A 186 -17.56 14.98 -2.01
N SER A 187 -16.61 15.49 -2.81
CA SER A 187 -16.64 15.29 -4.25
C SER A 187 -16.19 13.88 -4.59
N LEU A 188 -16.90 13.23 -5.51
CA LEU A 188 -16.61 11.86 -5.94
C LEU A 188 -15.39 11.88 -6.86
N LEU A 189 -14.34 11.17 -6.47
CA LEU A 189 -13.08 11.09 -7.19
C LEU A 189 -12.87 9.69 -7.78
N GLU A 190 -12.37 9.65 -9.01
CA GLU A 190 -12.00 8.41 -9.70
C GLU A 190 -10.47 8.33 -9.84
N PHE A 191 -9.85 7.37 -9.16
CA PHE A 191 -8.42 7.11 -9.22
C PHE A 191 -8.14 6.11 -10.35
N ARG A 192 -7.32 6.52 -11.32
CA ARG A 192 -6.81 5.66 -12.37
C ARG A 192 -5.31 5.56 -12.28
N THR A 193 -4.81 4.34 -12.08
CA THR A 193 -3.39 4.01 -12.19
C THR A 193 -3.05 3.71 -13.64
N LYS A 194 -1.92 4.24 -14.10
CA LYS A 194 -1.20 3.76 -15.28
C LYS A 194 0.08 3.13 -14.77
N VAL A 195 0.18 1.83 -15.00
CA VAL A 195 1.39 1.06 -14.72
C VAL A 195 2.22 1.04 -16.00
N GLU A 196 3.42 1.59 -15.97
CA GLU A 196 4.42 1.28 -16.99
C GLU A 196 5.45 0.30 -16.41
N GLN A 197 5.58 -0.86 -17.04
CA GLN A 197 6.67 -1.78 -16.77
C GLN A 197 7.95 -1.18 -17.35
N SER A 198 8.91 -0.86 -16.48
CA SER A 198 10.23 -0.46 -16.96
C SER A 198 10.92 -1.68 -17.59
N ASN A 199 11.47 -1.50 -18.79
CA ASN A 199 12.26 -2.52 -19.50
C ASN A 199 13.65 -2.74 -18.85
N SER A 200 13.81 -2.39 -17.58
CA SER A 200 15.08 -2.42 -16.85
C SER A 200 15.26 -3.76 -16.13
N ARG A 201 16.50 -4.28 -16.12
CA ARG A 201 16.89 -5.56 -15.47
C ARG A 201 16.56 -5.64 -13.97
N LEU A 202 16.17 -4.53 -13.34
CA LEU A 202 15.84 -4.43 -11.91
C LEU A 202 14.33 -4.54 -11.61
N GLY A 203 13.47 -4.69 -12.62
CA GLY A 203 12.04 -4.98 -12.42
C GLY A 203 11.30 -3.97 -11.54
N ARG A 204 11.75 -2.72 -11.48
CA ARG A 204 11.03 -1.65 -10.78
C ARG A 204 9.87 -1.20 -11.66
N GLN A 205 8.67 -1.61 -11.26
CA GLN A 205 7.40 -1.15 -11.79
C GLN A 205 7.16 0.26 -11.24
N TRP A 206 7.07 1.25 -12.12
CA TRP A 206 6.73 2.62 -11.73
C TRP A 206 5.25 2.82 -12.00
N VAL A 207 4.53 3.33 -11.01
CA VAL A 207 3.08 3.47 -11.06
C VAL A 207 2.74 4.95 -10.92
N TYR A 208 1.97 5.45 -11.87
CA TYR A 208 1.53 6.82 -11.89
C TYR A 208 0.01 6.90 -11.87
N GLY A 209 -0.54 7.80 -11.06
CA GLY A 209 -1.96 7.97 -10.88
C GLY A 209 -2.49 9.25 -11.55
N ARG A 210 -3.74 9.21 -12.00
CA ARG A 210 -4.55 10.39 -12.29
C ARG A 210 -5.84 10.32 -11.48
N ILE A 211 -6.21 11.43 -10.86
CA ILE A 211 -7.45 11.59 -10.10
C ILE A 211 -8.41 12.42 -10.95
N TYR A 212 -9.58 11.88 -11.27
CA TYR A 212 -10.61 12.58 -12.03
C TYR A 212 -11.77 12.99 -11.12
N LEU A 213 -12.24 14.22 -11.26
CA LEU A 213 -13.49 14.67 -10.66
C LEU A 213 -14.66 14.07 -11.43
N LEU A 214 -15.52 13.33 -10.75
CA LEU A 214 -16.78 12.88 -11.31
C LEU A 214 -17.86 13.94 -11.06
N SER A 215 -18.51 14.39 -12.13
CA SER A 215 -19.67 15.29 -12.02
C SER A 215 -20.81 14.60 -11.27
N ARG A 216 -21.56 15.36 -10.47
CA ARG A 216 -22.73 14.91 -9.69
C ARG A 216 -23.78 14.18 -10.55
N ARG A 217 -23.85 14.48 -11.86
CA ARG A 217 -24.69 13.75 -12.84
C ARG A 217 -24.33 12.27 -12.99
N GLY A 218 -23.08 11.89 -12.77
CA GLY A 218 -22.62 10.50 -12.79
C GLY A 218 -23.00 9.70 -11.54
N ARG A 219 -23.27 10.37 -10.41
CA ARG A 219 -23.69 9.75 -9.14
C ARG A 219 -25.06 9.05 -9.28
N ASN A 220 -25.99 9.69 -10.00
CA ASN A 220 -27.35 9.17 -10.20
C ASN A 220 -27.46 7.99 -11.18
N ARG A 221 -26.46 7.76 -12.06
CA ARG A 221 -26.47 6.61 -12.98
C ARG A 221 -26.12 5.28 -12.31
N TYR A 222 -25.65 5.32 -11.06
CA TYR A 222 -25.16 4.14 -10.34
C TYR A 222 -26.00 3.79 -9.10
N GLN A 223 -26.96 4.65 -8.73
CA GLN A 223 -27.98 4.36 -7.71
C GLN A 223 -29.27 3.77 -8.33
N ARG A 224 -29.21 3.33 -9.58
CA ARG A 224 -30.25 2.56 -10.27
C ARG A 224 -29.70 1.22 -10.68
#